data_AF-A0A968WBV6-F1
#
_entry.id   AF-A0A968WBV6-F1
#
_cell.length_a   1.000
_cell.length_b   1.000
_cell.length_c   1.000
_cell.angle_alpha   90.00
_cell.angle_beta   90.00
_cell.angle_gamma   90.00
#
_symmetry.space_group_name_H-M   'P 1'
#
loop_
_entity.id
_entity.type
_entity.pdbx_description
1 polymer ?
#
loop_
_entity_poly.entity_id
_entity_poly.type
_entity_poly.pdbx_seq_one_letter_code
_entity_poly.pdbx_strand_id
1 'polypeptide(L)'
;MDKYFFIPIIRRLAPISAELIWKFGKMIAELSLGNKAINLEIGIACYQAALQVYQRNQFPQEWAATQGHLANIYKNRIKGNKAENIEKAIAAYEEVLQIFSKETLPVEWAAAQNNLASIYKDRVKGDKSENIEKAIAAYENALQIRTKETSPTDWAITQNNLAGAYSQRIKGDTAENIEKAIAAYENALQIFSKETLPVEWAAAKNNLANTYCERIKGDKAENIEKAITAYEKVLQIRTKEALPIEWAMTQDNLAAAYSDRIKEIKLKILR
;
A
#
# COMPACT_ATOMS: atom_id res chain seq x y z
N MET A 1 27.35 3.70 47.71
CA MET A 1 26.40 3.91 46.59
C MET A 1 25.95 2.55 46.11
N ASP A 2 24.79 2.11 46.60
CA ASP A 2 24.31 0.74 46.44
C ASP A 2 23.86 0.45 45.00
N LYS A 3 24.45 -0.59 44.41
CA LYS A 3 24.03 -1.17 43.12
C LYS A 3 22.60 -1.71 43.13
N TYR A 4 21.98 -1.85 44.31
CA TYR A 4 20.64 -2.40 44.48
C TYR A 4 19.50 -1.37 44.32
N PHE A 5 19.78 -0.06 44.44
CA PHE A 5 18.75 0.99 44.26
C PHE A 5 18.56 1.39 42.79
N PHE A 6 19.53 1.10 41.91
CA PHE A 6 19.47 1.47 40.49
C PHE A 6 18.70 0.46 39.62
N ILE A 7 18.73 -0.83 39.97
CA ILE A 7 18.09 -1.91 39.18
C ILE A 7 16.55 -1.73 39.05
N PRO A 8 15.81 -1.33 40.10
CA PRO A 8 14.37 -1.08 39.99
C PRO A 8 14.01 0.12 39.11
N ILE A 9 14.82 1.19 39.16
CA ILE A 9 14.58 2.42 38.39
C ILE A 9 14.85 2.17 36.91
N ILE A 10 15.95 1.49 36.57
CA ILE A 10 16.29 1.14 35.18
C ILE A 10 15.20 0.24 34.57
N ARG A 11 14.67 -0.73 35.32
CA ARG A 11 13.54 -1.56 34.85
C ARG A 11 12.25 -0.77 34.62
N ARG A 12 11.99 0.26 35.42
CA ARG A 12 10.81 1.14 35.26
C ARG A 12 10.93 2.10 34.08
N LEU A 13 12.15 2.52 33.74
CA LEU A 13 12.39 3.44 32.62
C LEU A 13 12.48 2.73 31.26
N ALA A 14 12.80 1.43 31.24
CA ALA A 14 13.00 0.69 29.99
C ALA A 14 11.82 0.77 29.01
N PRO A 15 10.54 0.59 29.42
CA PRO A 15 9.40 0.72 28.50
C PRO A 15 9.23 2.14 27.95
N ILE A 16 9.48 3.17 28.78
CA ILE A 16 9.40 4.58 28.39
C ILE A 16 10.49 4.90 27.35
N SER A 17 11.71 4.42 27.59
CA SER A 17 12.81 4.56 26.64
C SER A 17 12.52 3.83 25.33
N ALA A 18 11.97 2.62 25.38
CA ALA A 18 11.57 1.86 24.19
C ALA A 18 10.49 2.60 23.39
N GLU A 19 9.51 3.20 24.06
CA GLU A 19 8.44 3.97 23.41
C GLU A 19 9.00 5.21 22.69
N LEU A 20 9.93 5.94 23.32
CA LEU A 20 10.56 7.11 22.70
C LEU A 20 11.39 6.71 21.48
N ILE A 21 12.18 5.65 21.57
CA ILE A 21 12.96 5.10 20.46
C ILE A 21 12.04 4.65 19.32
N TRP A 22 10.94 3.98 19.66
CA TRP A 22 9.95 3.51 18.70
C TRP A 22 9.28 4.67 17.96
N LYS A 23 8.89 5.73 18.68
CA LYS A 23 8.30 6.95 18.09
C LYS A 23 9.28 7.65 17.17
N PHE A 24 10.53 7.80 17.59
CA PHE A 24 11.58 8.34 16.75
C PHE A 24 11.82 7.48 15.50
N GLY A 25 11.85 6.16 15.66
CA GLY A 25 11.96 5.19 14.57
C GLY A 25 10.85 5.33 13.53
N LYS A 26 9.62 5.58 13.96
CA LYS A 26 8.48 5.88 13.07
C LYS A 26 8.70 7.18 12.31
N MET A 27 9.01 8.27 13.03
CA MET A 27 9.19 9.59 12.43
C MET A 27 10.34 9.61 11.41
N ILE A 28 11.48 9.01 11.74
CA ILE A 28 12.63 9.01 10.84
C ILE A 28 12.37 8.17 9.59
N ALA A 29 11.66 7.03 9.71
CA ALA A 29 11.32 6.20 8.57
C ALA A 29 10.33 6.86 7.59
N GLU A 30 9.45 7.74 8.09
CA GLU A 30 8.49 8.52 7.29
C GLU A 30 9.10 9.82 6.73
N LEU A 31 10.25 10.26 7.26
CA LEU A 31 10.90 11.50 6.85
C LEU A 31 11.37 11.45 5.40
N SER A 32 10.76 12.30 4.55
CA SER A 32 11.11 12.45 3.13
C SER A 32 12.37 13.30 2.89
N LEU A 33 12.77 14.10 3.87
CA LEU A 33 13.97 14.94 3.81
C LEU A 33 15.25 14.12 4.08
N GLY A 34 16.33 14.51 3.42
CA GLY A 34 17.63 13.86 3.55
C GLY A 34 17.72 12.56 2.77
N ASN A 35 18.62 11.66 3.19
CA ASN A 35 18.85 10.40 2.50
C ASN A 35 17.86 9.33 2.98
N LYS A 36 16.79 9.10 2.21
CA LYS A 36 15.75 8.10 2.51
C LYS A 36 16.32 6.71 2.82
N ALA A 37 17.38 6.28 2.14
CA ALA A 37 17.99 4.98 2.41
C ALA A 37 18.63 4.93 3.82
N ILE A 38 19.25 6.02 4.27
CA ILE A 38 19.81 6.12 5.63
C ILE A 38 18.69 6.19 6.66
N ASN A 39 17.67 7.02 6.42
CA ASN A 39 16.52 7.18 7.32
C ASN A 39 15.84 5.83 7.63
N LEU A 40 15.66 4.98 6.61
CA LEU A 40 15.09 3.64 6.80
C LEU A 40 15.99 2.72 7.63
N GLU A 41 17.32 2.75 7.46
CA GLU A 41 18.23 1.95 8.30
C GLU A 41 18.22 2.43 9.76
N ILE A 42 18.11 3.74 10.00
CA ILE A 42 17.95 4.28 11.36
C ILE A 42 16.64 3.78 11.98
N GLY A 43 15.53 3.83 11.22
CA GLY A 43 14.25 3.30 11.67
C GLY A 43 14.31 1.80 12.02
N ILE A 44 15.00 0.99 11.20
CA ILE A 44 15.27 -0.43 11.51
C ILE A 44 16.00 -0.56 12.84
N ALA A 45 17.09 0.19 13.04
CA ALA A 45 17.86 0.13 14.28
C ALA A 45 17.03 0.53 15.51
N CYS A 46 16.19 1.55 15.39
CA CYS A 46 15.27 1.97 16.45
C CYS A 46 14.28 0.85 16.81
N TYR A 47 13.63 0.22 15.83
CA TYR A 47 12.69 -0.86 16.12
C TYR A 47 13.37 -2.11 16.66
N GLN A 48 14.57 -2.45 16.17
CA GLN A 48 15.36 -3.54 16.73
C GLN A 48 15.76 -3.29 18.19
N ALA A 49 16.07 -2.04 18.55
CA ALA A 49 16.32 -1.64 19.93
C ALA A 49 15.05 -1.70 20.79
N ALA A 50 13.90 -1.24 20.29
CA ALA A 50 12.62 -1.34 20.98
C ALA A 50 12.22 -2.81 21.24
N LEU A 51 12.49 -3.71 20.31
CA LEU A 51 12.25 -5.16 20.45
C LEU A 51 13.12 -5.84 21.52
N GLN A 52 14.21 -5.21 22.00
CA GLN A 52 14.94 -5.72 23.17
C GLN A 52 14.13 -5.57 24.47
N VAL A 53 13.19 -4.62 24.50
CA VAL A 53 12.32 -4.33 25.64
C VAL A 53 10.93 -4.92 25.43
N TYR A 54 10.31 -4.66 24.27
CA TYR A 54 9.00 -5.21 23.92
C TYR A 54 9.12 -6.68 23.55
N GLN A 55 9.25 -7.56 24.53
CA GLN A 55 9.28 -9.00 24.30
C GLN A 55 7.87 -9.55 24.09
N ARG A 56 7.71 -10.49 23.15
CA ARG A 56 6.40 -11.06 22.76
C ARG A 56 5.56 -11.58 23.94
N ASN A 57 6.18 -12.12 24.98
CA ASN A 57 5.50 -12.67 26.16
C ASN A 57 5.13 -11.62 27.23
N GLN A 58 5.75 -10.45 27.22
CA GLN A 58 5.54 -9.39 28.20
C GLN A 58 4.73 -8.23 27.64
N PHE A 59 4.96 -7.91 26.36
CA PHE A 59 4.37 -6.79 25.61
C PHE A 59 3.91 -7.27 24.23
N PRO A 60 2.95 -8.21 24.15
CA PRO A 60 2.59 -8.86 22.89
C PRO A 60 2.11 -7.85 21.84
N GLN A 61 1.33 -6.85 22.24
CA GLN A 61 0.78 -5.86 21.31
C GLN A 61 1.83 -4.87 20.81
N GLU A 62 2.69 -4.36 21.69
CA GLU A 62 3.78 -3.46 21.34
C GLU A 62 4.84 -4.19 20.51
N TRP A 63 5.13 -5.45 20.82
CA TRP A 63 5.99 -6.30 20.00
C TRP A 63 5.41 -6.45 18.59
N ALA A 64 4.12 -6.82 18.46
CA ALA A 64 3.46 -6.97 17.17
C ALA A 64 3.41 -5.64 16.40
N ALA A 65 3.06 -4.54 17.04
CA ALA A 65 3.09 -3.22 16.40
C ALA A 65 4.50 -2.90 15.88
N THR A 66 5.53 -3.15 16.68
CA THR A 66 6.94 -2.94 16.29
C THR A 66 7.35 -3.82 15.11
N GLN A 67 6.95 -5.10 15.09
CA GLN A 67 7.16 -5.99 13.94
C GLN A 67 6.47 -5.48 12.67
N GLY A 68 5.22 -4.99 12.78
CA GLY A 68 4.49 -4.42 11.65
C GLY A 68 5.17 -3.18 11.07
N HIS A 69 5.71 -2.31 11.92
CA HIS A 69 6.50 -1.16 11.44
C HIS A 69 7.81 -1.59 10.79
N LEU A 70 8.50 -2.57 11.36
CA LEU A 70 9.71 -3.12 10.77
C LEU A 70 9.43 -3.77 9.40
N ALA A 71 8.31 -4.47 9.26
CA ALA A 71 7.85 -5.03 7.99
C ALA A 71 7.63 -3.95 6.92
N ASN A 72 6.96 -2.85 7.30
CA ASN A 72 6.77 -1.69 6.40
C ASN A 72 8.10 -1.06 5.97
N ILE A 73 9.08 -0.98 6.87
CA ILE A 73 10.41 -0.51 6.49
C ILE A 73 11.07 -1.50 5.54
N TYR A 74 11.06 -2.80 5.83
CA TYR A 74 11.66 -3.80 4.94
C TYR A 74 11.05 -3.76 3.54
N LYS A 75 9.73 -3.66 3.42
CA LYS A 75 9.06 -3.49 2.12
C LYS A 75 9.63 -2.32 1.30
N ASN A 76 9.91 -1.20 1.96
CA ASN A 76 10.40 0.04 1.33
C ASN A 76 11.92 0.19 1.35
N ARG A 77 12.65 -0.79 1.91
CA ARG A 77 14.09 -0.70 2.13
C ARG A 77 14.85 -0.67 0.81
N ILE A 78 15.65 0.38 0.64
CA ILE A 78 16.43 0.63 -0.58
C ILE A 78 17.70 -0.23 -0.61
N LYS A 79 18.30 -0.51 0.56
CA LYS A 79 19.52 -1.31 0.67
C LYS A 79 19.25 -2.81 0.70
N GLY A 80 20.22 -3.58 0.20
CA GLY A 80 20.18 -5.04 0.18
C GLY A 80 19.33 -5.59 -0.97
N ASN A 81 19.09 -6.90 -0.94
CA ASN A 81 18.27 -7.57 -1.95
C ASN A 81 16.78 -7.30 -1.71
N LYS A 82 16.10 -6.67 -2.69
CA LYS A 82 14.67 -6.35 -2.59
C LYS A 82 13.80 -7.58 -2.32
N ALA A 83 14.07 -8.71 -2.97
CA ALA A 83 13.30 -9.93 -2.77
C ALA A 83 13.45 -10.47 -1.35
N GLU A 84 14.65 -10.45 -0.78
CA GLU A 84 14.87 -10.85 0.62
C GLU A 84 14.21 -9.91 1.62
N ASN A 85 14.24 -8.60 1.35
CA ASN A 85 13.55 -7.62 2.18
C ASN A 85 12.02 -7.85 2.16
N ILE A 86 11.44 -8.20 1.01
CA ILE A 86 10.02 -8.57 0.92
C ILE A 86 9.72 -9.82 1.76
N GLU A 87 10.53 -10.89 1.69
CA GLU A 87 10.30 -12.07 2.53
C GLU A 87 10.39 -11.76 4.04
N LYS A 88 11.30 -10.88 4.45
CA LYS A 88 11.37 -10.40 5.84
C LYS A 88 10.09 -9.65 6.25
N ALA A 89 9.54 -8.83 5.36
CA ALA A 89 8.31 -8.11 5.61
C ALA A 89 7.09 -9.05 5.73
N ILE A 90 7.02 -10.10 4.89
CA ILE A 90 5.99 -11.14 4.97
C ILE A 90 6.07 -11.85 6.31
N ALA A 91 7.24 -12.41 6.66
CA ALA A 91 7.43 -13.15 7.89
C ALA A 91 7.07 -12.31 9.13
N ALA A 92 7.47 -11.03 9.15
CA ALA A 92 7.11 -10.12 10.24
C ALA A 92 5.58 -9.91 10.35
N TYR A 93 4.87 -9.70 9.23
CA TYR A 93 3.41 -9.54 9.28
C TYR A 93 2.65 -10.83 9.60
N GLU A 94 3.15 -12.00 9.19
CA GLU A 94 2.60 -13.29 9.60
C GLU A 94 2.68 -13.48 11.11
N GLU A 95 3.78 -13.05 11.74
CA GLU A 95 3.92 -13.02 13.19
C GLU A 95 3.00 -11.99 13.87
N VAL A 96 2.79 -10.82 13.25
CA VAL A 96 1.81 -9.83 13.73
C VAL A 96 0.41 -10.43 13.80
N LEU A 97 0.00 -11.18 12.77
CA LEU A 97 -1.32 -11.80 12.67
C LEU A 97 -1.50 -12.99 13.65
N GLN A 98 -0.46 -13.44 14.35
CA GLN A 98 -0.60 -14.37 15.47
C GLN A 98 -1.01 -13.67 16.78
N ILE A 99 -0.86 -12.35 16.86
CA ILE A 99 -1.23 -11.54 18.03
C ILE A 99 -2.49 -10.72 17.74
N PHE A 100 -2.51 -10.04 16.59
CA PHE A 100 -3.67 -9.29 16.14
C PHE A 100 -4.63 -10.27 15.50
N SER A 101 -5.84 -10.37 16.06
CA SER A 101 -6.91 -11.23 15.55
C SER A 101 -8.14 -10.39 15.23
N LYS A 102 -9.02 -10.93 14.39
CA LYS A 102 -10.28 -10.30 14.05
C LYS A 102 -11.17 -10.12 15.29
N GLU A 103 -11.05 -11.01 16.27
CA GLU A 103 -11.90 -11.06 17.46
C GLU A 103 -11.44 -10.10 18.56
N THR A 104 -10.11 -9.95 18.75
CA THR A 104 -9.55 -9.19 19.87
C THR A 104 -9.02 -7.81 19.48
N LEU A 105 -8.51 -7.67 18.25
CA LEU A 105 -7.87 -6.45 17.75
C LEU A 105 -8.27 -6.23 16.27
N PRO A 106 -9.57 -6.06 15.99
CA PRO A 106 -10.10 -6.07 14.61
C PRO A 106 -9.49 -5.00 13.73
N VAL A 107 -9.29 -3.79 14.25
CA VAL A 107 -8.79 -2.64 13.49
C VAL A 107 -7.31 -2.86 13.12
N GLU A 108 -6.48 -3.27 14.08
CA GLU A 108 -5.07 -3.58 13.89
C GLU A 108 -4.88 -4.80 12.98
N TRP A 109 -5.73 -5.83 13.15
CA TRP A 109 -5.75 -7.00 12.27
C TRP A 109 -6.06 -6.60 10.83
N ALA A 110 -7.07 -5.76 10.59
CA ALA A 110 -7.39 -5.30 9.25
C ALA A 110 -6.28 -4.45 8.62
N ALA A 111 -5.61 -3.61 9.42
CA ALA A 111 -4.45 -2.86 8.97
C ALA A 111 -3.27 -3.78 8.59
N ALA A 112 -2.99 -4.80 9.41
CA ALA A 112 -1.96 -5.81 9.14
C ALA A 112 -2.28 -6.60 7.86
N GLN A 113 -3.53 -7.02 7.67
CA GLN A 113 -3.99 -7.71 6.46
C GLN A 113 -3.79 -6.86 5.20
N ASN A 114 -4.22 -5.58 5.22
CA ASN A 114 -4.02 -4.68 4.08
C ASN A 114 -2.53 -4.48 3.73
N ASN A 115 -1.66 -4.37 4.74
CA ASN A 115 -0.22 -4.18 4.51
C ASN A 115 0.44 -5.46 3.99
N LEU A 116 0.13 -6.61 4.58
CA LEU A 116 0.59 -7.92 4.11
C LEU A 116 0.13 -8.18 2.68
N ALA A 117 -1.12 -7.86 2.34
CA ALA A 117 -1.64 -7.96 0.98
C ALA A 117 -0.80 -7.16 -0.03
N SER A 118 -0.43 -5.93 0.32
CA SER A 118 0.42 -5.12 -0.56
C SER A 118 1.82 -5.71 -0.73
N ILE A 119 2.35 -6.38 0.29
CA ILE A 119 3.65 -7.03 0.23
C ILE A 119 3.58 -8.28 -0.66
N TYR A 120 2.50 -9.07 -0.54
CA TYR A 120 2.26 -10.21 -1.43
C TYR A 120 2.16 -9.78 -2.89
N LYS A 121 1.46 -8.67 -3.18
CA LYS A 121 1.39 -8.11 -4.54
C LYS A 121 2.77 -7.76 -5.12
N ASP A 122 3.67 -7.24 -4.29
CA ASP A 122 5.03 -6.84 -4.69
C ASP A 122 6.05 -8.00 -4.64
N ARG A 123 5.62 -9.20 -4.23
CA ARG A 123 6.49 -10.36 -4.02
C ARG A 123 6.90 -11.00 -5.35
N VAL A 124 8.21 -11.02 -5.59
CA VAL A 124 8.82 -11.59 -6.81
C VAL A 124 9.19 -13.07 -6.67
N LYS A 125 9.26 -13.61 -5.44
CA LYS A 125 9.53 -15.04 -5.20
C LYS A 125 8.25 -15.86 -5.20
N GLY A 126 8.35 -17.12 -5.61
CA GLY A 126 7.22 -18.04 -5.73
C GLY A 126 6.39 -17.77 -7.00
N ASP A 127 5.23 -18.41 -7.09
CA ASP A 127 4.32 -18.23 -8.21
C ASP A 127 3.61 -16.86 -8.12
N LYS A 128 3.71 -16.07 -9.20
CA LYS A 128 3.09 -14.74 -9.25
C LYS A 128 1.58 -14.81 -9.11
N SER A 129 0.94 -15.81 -9.70
CA SER A 129 -0.51 -15.95 -9.64
C SER A 129 -0.97 -16.23 -8.21
N GLU A 130 -0.30 -17.12 -7.49
CA GLU A 130 -0.59 -17.41 -6.09
C GLU A 130 -0.35 -16.20 -5.18
N ASN A 131 0.72 -15.44 -5.42
CA ASN A 131 1.00 -14.21 -4.67
C ASN A 131 -0.13 -13.18 -4.83
N ILE A 132 -0.67 -13.00 -6.04
CA ILE A 132 -1.81 -12.09 -6.26
C ILE A 132 -3.08 -12.61 -5.59
N GLU A 133 -3.37 -13.92 -5.60
CA GLU A 133 -4.54 -14.45 -4.88
C GLU A 133 -4.41 -14.25 -3.35
N LYS A 134 -3.21 -14.42 -2.78
CA LYS A 134 -2.95 -14.10 -1.37
C LYS A 134 -3.18 -12.63 -1.07
N ALA A 135 -2.76 -11.74 -1.96
CA ALA A 135 -2.99 -10.30 -1.82
C ALA A 135 -4.49 -9.97 -1.83
N ILE A 136 -5.25 -10.51 -2.79
CA ILE A 136 -6.70 -10.32 -2.89
C ILE A 136 -7.40 -10.79 -1.62
N ALA A 137 -7.11 -12.02 -1.18
CA ALA A 137 -7.73 -12.59 0.03
C ALA A 137 -7.45 -11.74 1.28
N ALA A 138 -6.21 -11.25 1.44
CA ALA A 138 -5.84 -10.40 2.57
C ALA A 138 -6.50 -9.00 2.50
N TYR A 139 -6.64 -8.39 1.31
CA TYR A 139 -7.42 -7.16 1.16
C TYR A 139 -8.91 -7.36 1.47
N GLU A 140 -9.51 -8.47 1.00
CA GLU A 140 -10.91 -8.81 1.28
C GLU A 140 -11.13 -9.06 2.78
N ASN A 141 -10.18 -9.71 3.46
CA ASN A 141 -10.18 -9.84 4.90
C ASN A 141 -10.17 -8.47 5.61
N ALA A 142 -9.30 -7.55 5.18
CA ALA A 142 -9.27 -6.20 5.75
C ALA A 142 -10.60 -5.45 5.56
N LEU A 143 -11.27 -5.62 4.42
CA LEU A 143 -12.57 -5.02 4.10
C LEU A 143 -13.74 -5.59 4.91
N GLN A 144 -13.58 -6.72 5.62
CA GLN A 144 -14.60 -7.21 6.55
C GLN A 144 -14.72 -6.33 7.81
N ILE A 145 -13.65 -5.60 8.15
CA ILE A 145 -13.61 -4.67 9.29
C ILE A 145 -13.65 -3.23 8.81
N ARG A 146 -12.87 -2.92 7.77
CA ARG A 146 -12.83 -1.59 7.18
C ARG A 146 -14.05 -1.40 6.30
N THR A 147 -15.04 -0.66 6.78
CA THR A 147 -16.23 -0.30 5.99
C THR A 147 -16.20 1.17 5.62
N LYS A 148 -17.03 1.54 4.64
CA LYS A 148 -17.18 2.93 4.20
C LYS A 148 -17.71 3.81 5.33
N GLU A 149 -18.54 3.26 6.21
CA GLU A 149 -19.24 3.97 7.28
C GLU A 149 -18.35 4.18 8.51
N THR A 150 -17.60 3.16 8.93
CA THR A 150 -16.83 3.20 10.19
C THR A 150 -15.41 3.68 9.98
N SER A 151 -14.86 3.52 8.77
CA SER A 151 -13.46 3.83 8.45
C SER A 151 -13.30 4.20 6.97
N PRO A 152 -13.94 5.28 6.51
CA PRO A 152 -14.06 5.62 5.08
C PRO A 152 -12.72 5.69 4.36
N THR A 153 -11.72 6.35 4.96
CA THR A 153 -10.41 6.54 4.34
C THR A 153 -9.64 5.22 4.23
N ASP A 154 -9.61 4.41 5.29
CA ASP A 154 -8.97 3.10 5.29
C ASP A 154 -9.65 2.12 4.33
N TRP A 155 -10.99 2.15 4.26
CA TRP A 155 -11.76 1.39 3.29
C TRP A 155 -11.38 1.79 1.86
N ALA A 156 -11.34 3.08 1.55
CA ALA A 156 -10.98 3.57 0.21
C ALA A 156 -9.54 3.22 -0.18
N ILE A 157 -8.58 3.32 0.76
CA ILE A 157 -7.20 2.87 0.54
C ILE A 157 -7.17 1.36 0.21
N THR A 158 -7.90 0.56 0.98
CA THR A 158 -7.96 -0.90 0.78
C THR A 158 -8.61 -1.25 -0.56
N GLN A 159 -9.68 -0.56 -0.95
CA GLN A 159 -10.35 -0.70 -2.25
C GLN A 159 -9.42 -0.35 -3.42
N ASN A 160 -8.71 0.79 -3.35
CA ASN A 160 -7.74 1.18 -4.37
C ASN A 160 -6.61 0.16 -4.54
N ASN A 161 -6.16 -0.43 -3.43
CA ASN A 161 -5.12 -1.45 -3.46
C ASN A 161 -5.62 -2.79 -4.01
N LEU A 162 -6.83 -3.20 -3.60
CA LEU A 162 -7.52 -4.38 -4.12
C LEU A 162 -7.76 -4.26 -5.62
N ALA A 163 -8.15 -3.08 -6.10
CA ALA A 163 -8.31 -2.80 -7.52
C ALA A 163 -7.03 -3.08 -8.31
N GLY A 164 -5.89 -2.61 -7.81
CA GLY A 164 -4.59 -2.89 -8.44
C GLY A 164 -4.20 -4.37 -8.42
N ALA A 165 -4.63 -5.14 -7.40
CA ALA A 165 -4.44 -6.59 -7.38
C ALA A 165 -5.35 -7.29 -8.41
N TYR A 166 -6.59 -6.84 -8.56
CA TYR A 166 -7.50 -7.34 -9.61
C TYR A 166 -7.00 -7.05 -11.02
N SER A 167 -6.46 -5.85 -11.29
CA SER A 167 -5.85 -5.52 -12.59
C SER A 167 -4.66 -6.44 -12.94
N GLN A 168 -3.96 -6.98 -11.93
CA GLN A 168 -2.80 -7.87 -12.11
C GLN A 168 -3.15 -9.35 -11.98
N ARG A 169 -4.42 -9.70 -11.74
CA ARG A 169 -4.85 -11.05 -11.45
C ARG A 169 -4.78 -11.93 -12.69
N ILE A 170 -4.06 -13.05 -12.56
CA ILE A 170 -3.82 -14.01 -13.65
C ILE A 170 -4.91 -15.08 -13.71
N LYS A 171 -5.51 -15.48 -12.57
CA LYS A 171 -6.57 -16.49 -12.53
C LYS A 171 -7.93 -15.90 -12.90
N GLY A 172 -8.78 -16.75 -13.49
CA GLY A 172 -10.15 -16.41 -13.87
C GLY A 172 -10.22 -15.69 -15.21
N ASP A 173 -11.40 -15.14 -15.50
CA ASP A 173 -11.63 -14.38 -16.72
C ASP A 173 -11.02 -12.96 -16.63
N THR A 174 -10.20 -12.61 -17.61
CA THR A 174 -9.51 -11.31 -17.65
C THR A 174 -10.49 -10.14 -17.70
N ALA A 175 -11.59 -10.27 -18.45
CA ALA A 175 -12.55 -9.18 -18.56
C ALA A 175 -13.29 -8.97 -17.22
N GLU A 176 -13.66 -10.03 -16.52
CA GLU A 176 -14.23 -9.94 -15.17
C GLU A 176 -13.26 -9.35 -14.14
N ASN A 177 -11.98 -9.73 -14.19
CA ASN A 177 -10.96 -9.16 -13.32
C ASN A 177 -10.82 -7.64 -13.53
N ILE A 178 -10.86 -7.18 -14.79
CA ILE A 178 -10.84 -5.75 -15.12
C ILE A 178 -12.09 -5.04 -14.58
N GLU A 179 -13.30 -5.61 -14.72
CA GLU A 179 -14.50 -4.98 -14.15
C GLU A 179 -14.45 -4.90 -12.61
N LYS A 180 -13.90 -5.92 -11.93
CA LYS A 180 -13.68 -5.87 -10.48
C LYS A 180 -12.70 -4.77 -10.09
N ALA A 181 -11.62 -4.60 -10.86
CA ALA A 181 -10.67 -3.50 -10.64
C ALA A 181 -11.33 -2.13 -10.83
N ILE A 182 -12.11 -1.94 -11.89
CA ILE A 182 -12.87 -0.69 -12.14
C ILE A 182 -13.80 -0.39 -10.96
N ALA A 183 -14.61 -1.36 -10.54
CA ALA A 183 -15.55 -1.18 -9.43
C ALA A 183 -14.83 -0.82 -8.11
N ALA A 184 -13.70 -1.46 -7.83
CA ALA A 184 -12.91 -1.17 -6.62
C ALA A 184 -12.24 0.22 -6.67
N TYR A 185 -11.73 0.66 -7.83
CA TYR A 185 -11.25 2.04 -8.00
C TYR A 185 -12.38 3.06 -7.86
N GLU A 186 -13.55 2.80 -8.43
CA GLU A 186 -14.72 3.66 -8.31
C GLU A 186 -15.20 3.77 -6.86
N ASN A 187 -15.17 2.66 -6.11
CA ASN A 187 -15.41 2.66 -4.66
C ASN A 187 -14.45 3.57 -3.92
N ALA A 188 -13.14 3.47 -4.16
CA ALA A 188 -12.15 4.33 -3.53
C ALA A 188 -12.40 5.83 -3.84
N LEU A 189 -12.80 6.14 -5.08
CA LEU A 189 -13.10 7.49 -5.55
C LEU A 189 -14.42 8.07 -5.01
N GLN A 190 -15.22 7.30 -4.25
CA GLN A 190 -16.33 7.85 -3.47
C GLN A 190 -15.86 8.60 -2.23
N ILE A 191 -14.64 8.33 -1.75
CA ILE A 191 -14.03 8.97 -0.57
C ILE A 191 -12.88 9.88 -0.99
N PHE A 192 -12.02 9.42 -1.91
CA PHE A 192 -10.95 10.25 -2.43
C PHE A 192 -11.55 11.37 -3.28
N SER A 193 -11.24 12.62 -2.96
CA SER A 193 -11.63 13.79 -3.74
C SER A 193 -10.44 14.70 -4.00
N LYS A 194 -10.57 15.57 -5.00
CA LYS A 194 -9.55 16.55 -5.36
C LYS A 194 -9.30 17.55 -4.21
N GLU A 195 -10.29 17.78 -3.36
CA GLU A 195 -10.28 18.78 -2.29
C GLU A 195 -9.67 18.25 -1.00
N THR A 196 -9.96 17.01 -0.63
CA THR A 196 -9.57 16.44 0.67
C THR A 196 -8.37 15.50 0.59
N LEU A 197 -8.26 14.74 -0.50
CA LEU A 197 -7.23 13.70 -0.72
C LEU A 197 -6.71 13.77 -2.17
N PRO A 198 -6.13 14.92 -2.60
CA PRO A 198 -5.79 15.16 -4.00
C PRO A 198 -4.79 14.14 -4.56
N VAL A 199 -3.83 13.70 -3.75
CA VAL A 199 -2.77 12.77 -4.18
C VAL A 199 -3.35 11.37 -4.39
N GLU A 200 -4.14 10.87 -3.44
CA GLU A 200 -4.82 9.59 -3.50
C GLU A 200 -5.86 9.57 -4.63
N TRP A 201 -6.63 10.64 -4.77
CA TRP A 201 -7.58 10.81 -5.86
C TRP A 201 -6.87 10.76 -7.22
N ALA A 202 -5.76 11.48 -7.38
CA ALA A 202 -4.97 11.49 -8.61
C ALA A 202 -4.41 10.10 -8.94
N ALA A 203 -3.91 9.37 -7.93
CA ALA A 203 -3.42 8.01 -8.10
C ALA A 203 -4.53 7.03 -8.51
N ALA A 204 -5.66 7.03 -7.80
CA ALA A 204 -6.79 6.16 -8.10
C ALA A 204 -7.39 6.48 -9.49
N LYS A 205 -7.54 7.77 -9.85
CA LYS A 205 -8.02 8.17 -11.19
C LYS A 205 -7.07 7.76 -12.31
N ASN A 206 -5.75 7.92 -12.12
CA ASN A 206 -4.78 7.47 -13.11
C ASN A 206 -4.85 5.95 -13.33
N ASN A 207 -4.93 5.18 -12.25
CA ASN A 207 -4.99 3.72 -12.36
C ASN A 207 -6.32 3.24 -12.96
N LEU A 208 -7.42 3.89 -12.62
CA LEU A 208 -8.72 3.65 -13.26
C LEU A 208 -8.66 3.96 -14.75
N ALA A 209 -7.98 5.04 -15.16
CA ALA A 209 -7.77 5.38 -16.56
C ALA A 209 -6.95 4.30 -17.30
N ASN A 210 -5.85 3.82 -16.70
CA ASN A 210 -5.08 2.69 -17.23
C ASN A 210 -5.99 1.47 -17.41
N THR A 211 -6.82 1.18 -16.41
CA THR A 211 -7.75 0.04 -16.43
C THR A 211 -8.80 0.19 -17.53
N TYR A 212 -9.29 1.41 -17.80
CA TYR A 212 -10.16 1.69 -18.95
C TYR A 212 -9.44 1.48 -20.29
N CYS A 213 -8.17 1.87 -20.41
CA CYS A 213 -7.36 1.56 -21.59
C CYS A 213 -7.23 0.05 -21.83
N GLU A 214 -7.25 -0.78 -20.79
CA GLU A 214 -7.15 -2.25 -20.89
C GLU A 214 -8.51 -2.95 -21.01
N ARG A 215 -9.60 -2.25 -20.69
CA ARG A 215 -10.96 -2.82 -20.64
C ARG A 215 -11.39 -3.47 -21.94
N ILE A 216 -11.83 -4.72 -21.81
CA ILE A 216 -12.27 -5.60 -22.90
C ILE A 216 -13.76 -5.38 -23.21
N LYS A 217 -14.58 -5.10 -22.19
CA LYS A 217 -16.03 -4.89 -22.35
C LYS A 217 -16.36 -3.46 -22.80
N GLY A 218 -17.44 -3.32 -23.55
CA GLY A 218 -17.93 -2.03 -24.10
C GLY A 218 -17.22 -1.61 -25.39
N ASP A 219 -17.51 -0.39 -25.87
CA ASP A 219 -16.82 0.18 -27.03
C ASP A 219 -15.40 0.63 -26.65
N LYS A 220 -14.41 0.18 -27.41
CA LYS A 220 -13.00 0.45 -27.13
C LYS A 220 -12.67 1.94 -27.21
N ALA A 221 -13.26 2.66 -28.17
CA ALA A 221 -13.03 4.09 -28.32
C ALA A 221 -13.62 4.87 -27.14
N GLU A 222 -14.84 4.54 -26.70
CA GLU A 222 -15.43 5.15 -25.50
C GLU A 222 -14.59 4.92 -24.24
N ASN A 223 -14.05 3.71 -24.06
CA ASN A 223 -13.16 3.41 -22.94
C ASN A 223 -11.87 4.26 -23.00
N ILE A 224 -11.29 4.46 -24.19
CA ILE A 224 -10.10 5.32 -24.38
C ILE A 224 -10.42 6.79 -24.08
N GLU A 225 -11.58 7.32 -24.52
CA GLU A 225 -11.97 8.70 -24.20
C GLU A 225 -12.16 8.93 -22.69
N LYS A 226 -12.71 7.94 -21.98
CA LYS A 226 -12.81 7.96 -20.50
C LYS A 226 -11.43 8.05 -19.85
N ALA A 227 -10.46 7.28 -20.36
CA ALA A 227 -9.10 7.28 -19.85
C ALA A 227 -8.40 8.63 -20.10
N ILE A 228 -8.46 9.17 -21.33
CA ILE A 228 -7.90 10.48 -21.70
C ILE A 228 -8.45 11.57 -20.78
N THR A 229 -9.78 11.65 -20.65
CA THR A 229 -10.44 12.63 -19.78
C THR A 229 -9.96 12.51 -18.33
N ALA A 230 -9.73 11.29 -17.84
CA ALA A 230 -9.26 11.06 -16.49
C ALA A 230 -7.78 11.49 -16.32
N TYR A 231 -6.88 11.18 -17.26
CA TYR A 231 -5.49 11.63 -17.19
C TYR A 231 -5.38 13.15 -17.21
N GLU A 232 -6.14 13.84 -18.07
CA GLU A 232 -6.16 15.30 -18.14
C GLU A 232 -6.57 15.94 -16.82
N LYS A 233 -7.57 15.35 -16.14
CA LYS A 233 -7.98 15.78 -14.79
C LYS A 233 -6.89 15.53 -13.75
N VAL A 234 -6.19 14.39 -13.82
CA VAL A 234 -5.08 14.02 -12.92
C VAL A 234 -3.90 15.00 -13.07
N LEU A 235 -3.60 15.46 -14.29
CA LEU A 235 -2.51 16.40 -14.58
C LEU A 235 -2.73 17.81 -14.00
N GLN A 236 -3.94 18.12 -13.52
CA GLN A 236 -4.18 19.34 -12.74
C GLN A 236 -3.63 19.26 -11.31
N ILE A 237 -3.37 18.05 -10.81
CA ILE A 237 -2.83 17.78 -9.47
C ILE A 237 -1.38 17.35 -9.56
N ARG A 238 -1.08 16.40 -10.44
CA ARG A 238 0.29 15.97 -10.72
C ARG A 238 0.90 16.98 -11.66
N THR A 239 1.68 17.92 -11.13
CA THR A 239 2.44 18.88 -11.93
C THR A 239 3.91 18.50 -11.94
N LYS A 240 4.66 19.00 -12.94
CA LYS A 240 6.10 18.78 -13.04
C LYS A 240 6.84 19.31 -11.82
N GLU A 241 6.34 20.37 -11.21
CA GLU A 241 6.98 21.05 -10.07
C GLU A 241 6.72 20.32 -8.75
N ALA A 242 5.49 19.84 -8.52
CA ALA A 242 5.11 19.21 -7.25
C ALA A 242 5.37 17.71 -7.23
N LEU A 243 5.11 17.02 -8.35
CA LEU A 243 5.13 15.57 -8.48
C LEU A 243 5.74 15.15 -9.84
N PRO A 244 7.04 15.46 -10.09
CA PRO A 244 7.67 15.31 -11.40
C PRO A 244 7.60 13.89 -11.96
N ILE A 245 7.76 12.88 -11.09
CA ILE A 245 7.76 11.47 -11.49
C ILE A 245 6.35 11.04 -11.88
N GLU A 246 5.37 11.32 -11.01
CA GLU A 246 3.99 10.95 -11.24
C GLU A 246 3.36 11.73 -12.40
N TRP A 247 3.76 13.00 -12.61
CA TRP A 247 3.40 13.80 -13.77
C TRP A 247 3.91 13.14 -15.06
N ALA A 248 5.19 12.78 -15.11
CA ALA A 248 5.77 12.13 -16.29
C ALA A 248 5.07 10.80 -16.60
N MET A 249 4.82 9.97 -15.58
CA MET A 249 4.07 8.72 -15.75
C MET A 249 2.66 8.96 -16.32
N THR A 250 1.93 9.97 -15.81
CA THR A 250 0.60 10.29 -16.33
C THR A 250 0.65 10.84 -17.76
N GLN A 251 1.66 11.64 -18.11
CA GLN A 251 1.88 12.11 -19.49
C GLN A 251 2.14 10.95 -20.46
N ASP A 252 2.96 9.97 -20.07
CA ASP A 252 3.25 8.80 -20.90
C ASP A 252 1.99 7.95 -21.13
N ASN A 253 1.18 7.73 -20.08
CA ASN A 253 -0.10 7.01 -20.20
C ASN A 253 -1.08 7.76 -21.11
N LEU A 254 -1.14 9.10 -20.99
CA LEU A 254 -1.97 9.94 -21.84
C LEU A 254 -1.54 9.88 -23.31
N ALA A 255 -0.22 9.92 -23.58
CA ALA A 255 0.32 9.79 -24.92
C ALA A 255 -0.01 8.42 -25.54
N ALA A 256 0.11 7.34 -24.76
CA ALA A 256 -0.29 6.00 -25.19
C ALA A 256 -1.79 5.93 -25.52
N ALA A 257 -2.65 6.52 -24.69
CA ALA A 257 -4.09 6.57 -24.93
C ALA A 257 -4.45 7.35 -26.20
N TYR A 258 -3.78 8.48 -26.47
CA TYR A 258 -3.96 9.21 -27.73
C TYR A 258 -3.50 8.40 -28.95
N SER A 259 -2.43 7.62 -28.83
CA SER A 259 -1.99 6.70 -29.90
C SER A 259 -3.07 5.66 -30.20
N ASP A 260 -3.65 5.06 -29.16
CA ASP A 260 -4.70 4.05 -29.32
C ASP A 260 -6.00 4.64 -29.88
N ARG A 261 -6.36 5.86 -29.48
CA ARG A 261 -7.49 6.61 -30.07
C ARG A 261 -7.37 6.72 -31.59
N ILE A 262 -6.17 7.05 -32.10
CA ILE A 262 -5.92 7.16 -33.55
C ILE A 262 -6.07 5.80 -34.24
N LYS A 263 -5.62 4.71 -33.61
CA LYS A 263 -5.79 3.35 -34.16
C LYS A 263 -7.26 2.99 -34.27
N GLU A 264 -8.06 3.25 -33.24
CA GLU A 264 -9.50 2.97 -33.24
C GLU A 264 -10.25 3.79 -34.29
N ILE A 265 -9.91 5.08 -34.47
CA ILE A 265 -10.50 5.91 -35.54
C ILE A 265 -10.19 5.30 -36.91
N LYS A 266 -8.95 4.88 -37.17
CA LYS A 266 -8.57 4.23 -38.43
C LYS A 266 -9.34 2.93 -38.65
N LEU A 267 -9.50 2.11 -37.62
CA LEU A 267 -10.27 0.86 -37.70
C LEU A 267 -11.75 1.11 -38.00
N LYS A 268 -12.35 2.18 -37.45
CA LYS A 268 -13.74 2.56 -37.74
C LYS A 268 -13.93 3.09 -39.16
N ILE A 269 -12.94 3.77 -39.75
CA ILE A 269 -13.00 4.25 -41.14
C ILE A 269 -12.83 3.11 -42.17
N LEU A 270 -12.15 2.01 -41.79
CA LEU A 270 -11.88 0.87 -42.67
C LEU A 270 -12.97 -0.23 -42.65
N ARG A 271 -14.03 -0.06 -41.84
CA ARG A 271 -15.19 -0.97 -41.77
C ARG A 271 -16.37 -0.37 -42.51
#